data_AF-A0A5C4RXF9-F1
#
_entry.id   AF-A0A5C4RXF9-F1
#
_cell.length_a   1.000
_cell.length_b   1.000
_cell.length_c   1.000
_cell.angle_alpha   90.00
_cell.angle_beta   90.00
_cell.angle_gamma   90.00
#
_symmetry.space_group_name_H-M   'P 1'
#
loop_
_entity.id
_entity.type
_entity.pdbx_description
1 polymer ?
#
loop_
_entity_poly.entity_id
_entity_poly.type
_entity_poly.pdbx_seq_one_letter_code
_entity_poly.pdbx_strand_id
1 'polypeptide(L)'
;MTADGPQHELTVDEIKMQYIKPVFGADCGPFGAKVLYFRNVHPRIAIRITVRHHWIYNGEQREEIQEHVLPSNPNAGPGVSPLDTRMGCPIPGPTGQRFHWDVTDARPA
;
A
#
# COMPACT_ATOMS: atom_id res chain seq x y z
N MET A 1 8.72 -25.05 -35.69
CA MET A 1 9.27 -24.29 -34.55
C MET A 1 8.14 -23.48 -33.97
N THR A 2 7.67 -23.84 -32.78
CA THR A 2 6.85 -22.96 -31.94
C THR A 2 7.08 -23.45 -30.52
N ALA A 3 7.92 -22.72 -29.79
CA ALA A 3 8.08 -22.90 -28.37
C ALA A 3 6.85 -22.29 -27.71
N ASP A 4 5.95 -23.14 -27.22
CA ASP A 4 4.97 -22.75 -26.21
C ASP A 4 5.75 -22.46 -24.93
N GLY A 5 6.07 -21.18 -24.72
CA GLY A 5 6.62 -20.72 -23.46
C GLY A 5 5.57 -20.89 -22.36
N PRO A 6 5.96 -21.22 -21.12
CA PRO A 6 4.99 -21.40 -20.04
C PRO A 6 4.22 -20.09 -19.85
N GLN A 7 2.91 -20.13 -20.10
CA GLN A 7 2.00 -19.07 -19.71
C GLN A 7 2.00 -19.03 -18.18
N HIS A 8 2.65 -18.02 -17.63
CA HIS A 8 2.64 -17.75 -16.20
C HIS A 8 1.21 -17.32 -15.83
N GLU A 9 0.37 -18.28 -15.43
CA GLU A 9 -0.90 -18.00 -14.80
C GLU A 9 -0.60 -17.26 -13.51
N LEU A 10 -0.80 -15.94 -13.53
CA LEU A 10 -0.77 -15.12 -12.33
C LEU A 10 -1.76 -15.73 -11.35
N THR A 11 -1.27 -16.17 -10.20
CA THR A 11 -2.09 -16.72 -9.14
C THR A 11 -3.13 -15.69 -8.71
N VAL A 12 -4.27 -16.14 -8.18
CA VAL A 12 -5.34 -15.25 -7.69
C VAL A 12 -4.83 -14.22 -6.67
N ASP A 13 -3.68 -14.47 -6.04
CA ASP A 13 -3.00 -13.57 -5.10
C ASP A 13 -2.18 -12.46 -5.82
N GLU A 14 -1.52 -12.76 -6.94
CA GLU A 14 -0.86 -11.75 -7.79
C GLU A 14 -1.89 -10.80 -8.45
N ILE A 15 -3.08 -11.32 -8.76
CA ILE A 15 -4.24 -10.56 -9.28
C ILE A 15 -4.85 -9.62 -8.20
N LYS A 16 -4.54 -9.78 -6.91
CA LYS A 16 -5.05 -8.86 -5.86
C LYS A 16 -4.13 -7.67 -5.61
N MET A 17 -2.83 -7.87 -5.75
CA MET A 17 -1.85 -6.79 -5.61
C MET A 17 -2.11 -5.66 -6.61
N GLN A 18 -2.55 -5.97 -7.83
CA GLN A 18 -2.93 -4.96 -8.83
C GLN A 18 -4.13 -4.08 -8.43
N TYR A 19 -4.99 -4.53 -7.51
CA TYR A 19 -6.13 -3.74 -7.02
C TYR A 19 -5.72 -2.72 -5.96
N ILE A 20 -4.52 -2.84 -5.41
CA ILE A 20 -4.02 -1.94 -4.39
C ILE A 20 -3.32 -0.78 -5.10
N LYS A 21 -3.79 0.44 -4.86
CA LYS A 21 -3.20 1.66 -5.40
C LYS A 21 -2.78 2.59 -4.27
N PRO A 22 -1.55 3.14 -4.33
CA PRO A 22 -1.20 4.24 -3.45
C PRO A 22 -1.99 5.49 -3.85
N VAL A 23 -2.48 6.20 -2.86
CA VAL A 23 -3.13 7.51 -3.02
C VAL A 23 -2.43 8.50 -2.11
N PHE A 24 -2.04 9.63 -2.67
CA PHE A 24 -1.32 10.68 -1.96
C PHE A 24 -2.28 11.79 -1.57
N GLY A 25 -2.35 12.09 -0.27
CA GLY A 25 -3.24 13.10 0.28
C GLY A 25 -2.59 14.47 0.42
N ALA A 26 -2.95 15.16 1.51
CA ALA A 26 -2.41 16.48 1.85
C ALA A 26 -0.90 16.43 2.12
N ASP A 27 -0.28 17.61 2.08
CA ASP A 27 1.09 17.77 2.55
C ASP A 27 1.21 17.34 4.00
N CYS A 28 2.23 16.54 4.26
CA CYS A 28 2.66 16.18 5.58
C CYS A 28 4.11 16.65 5.74
N GLY A 29 4.37 17.39 6.82
CA GLY A 29 5.70 17.87 7.15
C GLY A 29 6.18 19.06 6.32
N PRO A 30 7.34 19.62 6.68
CA PRO A 30 7.85 20.87 6.09
C PRO A 30 8.48 20.70 4.70
N PHE A 31 8.70 19.47 4.23
CA PHE A 31 9.43 19.18 2.98
C PHE A 31 8.52 18.76 1.81
N GLY A 32 7.20 18.97 1.92
CA GLY A 32 6.25 18.70 0.84
C GLY A 32 6.01 17.21 0.54
N ALA A 33 6.34 16.32 1.47
CA ALA A 33 5.93 14.93 1.36
C ALA A 33 4.40 14.83 1.50
N LYS A 34 3.77 13.82 0.90
CA LYS A 34 2.31 13.64 0.98
C LYS A 34 1.94 12.47 1.89
N VAL A 35 0.85 12.59 2.64
CA VAL A 35 0.30 11.46 3.41
C VAL A 35 -0.02 10.30 2.46
N LEU A 36 0.47 9.12 2.77
CA LEU A 36 0.21 7.90 2.01
C LEU A 36 -1.05 7.20 2.51
N TYR A 37 -1.88 6.81 1.57
CA TYR A 37 -3.01 5.92 1.77
C TYR A 37 -2.90 4.74 0.79
N PHE A 38 -3.42 3.58 1.19
CA PHE A 38 -3.70 2.50 0.26
C PHE A 38 -5.19 2.42 -0.03
N ARG A 39 -5.49 2.29 -1.32
CA ARG A 39 -6.83 2.10 -1.85
C ARG A 39 -6.96 0.71 -2.45
N ASN A 40 -8.08 0.06 -2.18
CA ASN A 40 -8.55 -1.05 -2.98
C ASN A 40 -9.49 -0.53 -4.08
N VAL A 41 -9.11 -0.69 -5.34
CA VAL A 41 -9.92 -0.27 -6.51
C VAL A 41 -10.95 -1.32 -6.93
N HIS A 42 -10.98 -2.49 -6.27
CA HIS A 42 -11.97 -3.51 -6.57
C HIS A 42 -13.36 -3.10 -6.04
N PRO A 43 -14.41 -3.14 -6.88
CA PRO A 43 -15.70 -2.55 -6.53
C PRO A 43 -16.53 -3.37 -5.54
N ARG A 44 -16.21 -4.66 -5.36
CA ARG A 44 -17.09 -5.62 -4.65
C ARG A 44 -16.43 -6.50 -3.60
N ILE A 45 -15.11 -6.49 -3.51
CA ILE A 45 -14.34 -7.42 -2.66
C ILE A 45 -13.46 -6.55 -1.78
N ALA A 46 -13.57 -6.72 -0.45
CA ALA A 46 -12.61 -6.14 0.48
C ALA A 46 -11.33 -6.99 0.46
N ILE A 47 -10.19 -6.33 0.57
CA ILE A 47 -8.87 -6.98 0.51
C ILE A 47 -8.17 -6.75 1.84
N ARG A 48 -7.75 -7.82 2.49
CA ARG A 48 -6.80 -7.78 3.59
C ARG A 48 -5.39 -7.76 3.02
N ILE A 49 -4.61 -6.78 3.43
CA ILE A 49 -3.22 -6.60 3.02
C ILE A 49 -2.31 -6.79 4.23
N THR A 50 -1.16 -7.41 4.00
CA THR A 50 -0.05 -7.39 4.96
C THR A 50 0.93 -6.33 4.50
N VAL A 51 1.23 -5.38 5.38
CA VAL A 51 2.14 -4.27 5.12
C VAL A 51 3.35 -4.41 6.02
N ARG A 52 4.52 -4.43 5.41
CA ARG A 52 5.78 -4.29 6.10
C ARG A 52 6.16 -2.81 6.15
N HIS A 53 6.25 -2.29 7.36
CA HIS A 53 6.58 -0.91 7.66
C HIS A 53 8.03 -0.83 8.14
N HIS A 54 8.86 -0.07 7.42
CA HIS A 54 10.26 0.14 7.77
C HIS A 54 10.53 1.59 8.16
N TRP A 55 11.33 1.79 9.21
CA TRP A 55 11.82 3.11 9.55
C TRP A 55 13.20 3.10 10.21
N ILE A 56 13.88 4.25 10.19
CA ILE A 56 15.15 4.44 10.89
C ILE A 56 14.88 5.23 12.17
N TYR A 57 15.23 4.66 13.32
CA TYR A 57 15.12 5.33 14.62
C TYR A 57 16.46 5.23 15.35
N ASN A 58 17.04 6.38 15.75
CA ASN A 58 18.35 6.44 16.41
C ASN A 58 19.49 5.72 15.65
N GLY A 59 19.47 5.78 14.31
CA GLY A 59 20.47 5.11 13.47
C GLY A 59 20.24 3.60 13.28
N GLU A 60 19.21 3.04 13.91
CA GLU A 60 18.85 1.63 13.77
C GLU A 60 17.65 1.47 12.84
N GLN A 61 17.72 0.49 11.95
CA GLN A 61 16.57 0.09 11.14
C GLN A 61 15.57 -0.68 12.01
N ARG A 62 14.32 -0.27 11.92
CA ARG A 62 13.16 -0.87 12.57
C ARG A 62 12.21 -1.37 11.50
N GLU A 63 11.53 -2.46 11.82
CA GLU A 63 10.52 -3.07 10.97
C GLU A 63 9.34 -3.49 11.83
N GLU A 64 8.15 -3.32 11.29
CA GLU A 64 6.90 -3.81 11.84
C GLU A 64 6.04 -4.39 10.73
N ILE A 65 5.34 -5.48 11.00
CA ILE A 65 4.38 -6.07 10.07
C ILE A 65 2.98 -5.83 10.64
N GLN A 66 2.12 -5.22 9.83
CA GLN A 66 0.74 -4.93 10.20
C GLN A 66 -0.22 -5.45 9.13
N GLU A 67 -1.38 -5.95 9.55
CA GLU A 67 -2.48 -6.28 8.64
C GLU A 67 -3.48 -5.13 8.60
N HIS A 68 -3.92 -4.79 7.39
CA HIS A 68 -4.99 -3.83 7.16
C HIS A 68 -6.09 -4.43 6.31
N VAL A 69 -7.34 -4.03 6.55
CA VAL A 69 -8.46 -4.34 5.65
C VAL A 69 -8.74 -3.10 4.82
N LEU A 70 -8.58 -3.23 3.50
CA LEU A 70 -8.99 -2.25 2.51
C LEU A 70 -10.44 -2.58 2.06
N PRO A 71 -11.44 -1.76 2.44
CA PRO A 71 -12.81 -1.93 2.01
C PRO A 71 -12.94 -1.95 0.48
N SER A 72 -13.97 -2.60 -0.06
CA SER A 72 -14.26 -2.47 -1.50
C SER A 72 -14.68 -1.05 -1.83
N ASN A 73 -14.19 -0.51 -2.94
CA ASN A 73 -14.47 0.87 -3.34
C ASN A 73 -15.12 0.90 -4.74
N PRO A 74 -16.47 0.92 -4.83
CA PRO A 74 -17.16 0.98 -6.11
C PRO A 74 -16.96 2.32 -6.84
N ASN A 75 -16.52 3.36 -6.12
CA ASN A 75 -16.34 4.72 -6.64
C ASN A 75 -14.86 5.14 -6.60
N ALA A 76 -13.94 4.21 -6.85
CA ALA A 76 -12.50 4.50 -6.88
C ALA A 76 -12.18 5.53 -7.98
N GLY A 77 -12.05 6.79 -7.59
CA GLY A 77 -11.76 7.93 -8.48
C GLY A 77 -10.54 8.75 -8.03
N PRO A 78 -10.17 9.84 -8.70
CA PRO A 78 -9.03 10.66 -8.28
C PRO A 78 -9.23 11.28 -6.89
N GLY A 79 -8.13 11.48 -6.15
CA GLY A 79 -8.12 12.06 -4.80
C GLY A 79 -8.30 11.03 -3.68
N VAL A 80 -8.26 11.46 -2.42
CA VAL A 80 -8.43 10.60 -1.24
C VAL A 80 -9.91 10.35 -0.97
N SER A 81 -10.26 9.09 -0.70
CA SER A 81 -11.60 8.63 -0.35
C SER A 81 -11.66 8.26 1.15
N PRO A 82 -12.82 8.37 1.81
CA PRO A 82 -13.03 7.84 3.16
C PRO A 82 -12.76 6.33 3.29
N LEU A 83 -12.78 5.58 2.19
CA LEU A 83 -12.50 4.15 2.14
C LEU A 83 -11.00 3.82 2.00
N ASP A 84 -10.15 4.84 1.82
CA ASP A 84 -8.72 4.62 1.72
C ASP A 84 -8.12 4.47 3.13
N THR A 85 -7.25 3.46 3.29
CA THR A 85 -6.60 3.21 4.58
C THR A 85 -5.34 4.05 4.68
N ARG A 86 -5.28 4.93 5.67
CA ARG A 86 -4.10 5.77 5.95
C ARG A 86 -2.93 4.92 6.45
N MET A 87 -1.79 5.01 5.78
CA MET A 87 -0.55 4.37 6.21
C MET A 87 0.26 5.29 7.10
N GLY A 88 0.44 6.54 6.66
CA GLY A 88 1.24 7.50 7.42
C GLY A 88 1.88 8.56 6.54
N CYS A 89 2.85 9.25 7.11
CA CYS A 89 3.58 10.33 6.46
C CYS A 89 4.99 9.84 6.13
N PRO A 90 5.41 9.77 4.84
CA PRO A 90 6.73 9.29 4.45
C PRO A 90 7.90 10.26 4.75
N ILE A 91 7.68 11.26 5.60
CA ILE A 91 8.68 12.32 5.84
C ILE A 91 9.72 11.82 6.85
N PRO A 92 11.00 12.23 6.72
CA PRO A 92 11.87 12.38 7.88
C PRO A 92 11.17 13.20 8.97
N GLY A 93 10.83 12.58 10.10
CA GLY A 93 10.53 13.33 11.32
C GLY A 93 11.70 14.26 11.71
N PRO A 94 11.58 15.10 12.75
CA PRO A 94 12.69 15.93 13.25
C PRO A 94 13.95 15.12 13.63
N THR A 95 13.83 13.79 13.67
CA THR A 95 14.83 12.77 13.97
C THR A 95 15.41 12.07 12.72
N GLY A 96 15.04 12.47 11.49
CA GLY A 96 15.49 11.81 10.26
C GLY A 96 14.81 10.47 9.95
N GLN A 97 13.71 10.15 10.62
CA GLN A 97 12.94 8.90 10.45
C GLN A 97 12.32 8.80 9.05
N ARG A 98 12.91 8.01 8.14
CA ARG A 98 12.29 7.71 6.84
C ARG A 98 11.34 6.54 7.01
N PHE A 99 10.10 6.69 6.57
CA PHE A 99 9.11 5.62 6.61
C PHE A 99 8.89 5.04 5.22
N HIS A 100 8.84 3.71 5.14
CA HIS A 100 8.55 2.98 3.92
C HIS A 100 7.51 1.89 4.21
N TRP A 101 6.58 1.68 3.28
CA TRP A 101 5.52 0.69 3.41
C TRP A 101 5.51 -0.20 2.16
N ASP A 102 5.77 -1.48 2.36
CA ASP A 102 5.70 -2.50 1.34
C ASP A 102 4.48 -3.37 1.58
N VAL A 103 3.62 -3.51 0.58
CA VAL A 103 2.58 -4.54 0.63
C VAL A 103 3.23 -5.86 0.27
N THR A 104 3.30 -6.78 1.22
CA THR A 104 3.97 -8.08 1.05
C THR A 104 3.00 -9.22 0.77
N ASP A 105 1.72 -9.05 1.10
CA ASP A 105 0.67 -10.03 0.83
C ASP A 105 -0.70 -9.33 0.67
N ALA A 106 -1.59 -9.94 -0.11
CA ALA A 106 -2.94 -9.45 -0.34
C ALA A 106 -3.92 -10.60 -0.57
N ARG A 107 -4.98 -10.67 0.24
CA ARG A 107 -6.01 -11.72 0.20
C ARG A 107 -7.42 -11.15 0.43
N PRO A 108 -8.51 -11.85 0.07
CA PRO A 108 -9.86 -11.40 0.38
C PRO A 108 -10.02 -11.33 1.91
N ALA A 109 -10.69 -10.27 2.38
CA ALA A 109 -10.81 -9.97 3.80
C ALA A 109 -11.83 -10.82 4.54
#